data_AF-A0A8A4TQ89-F1
#
_entry.id   AF-A0A8A4TQ89-F1
#
_cell.length_a   1.000
_cell.length_b   1.000
_cell.length_c   1.000
_cell.angle_alpha   90.00
_cell.angle_beta   90.00
_cell.angle_gamma   90.00
#
_symmetry.space_group_name_H-M   'P 1'
#
loop_
_entity.id
_entity.type
_entity.pdbx_description
1 polymer ?
#
loop_
_entity_poly.entity_id
_entity_poly.type
_entity_poly.pdbx_seq_one_letter_code
_entity_poly.pdbx_strand_id
1 'polypeptide(L)'
;MKSFIGFLLVFVSFIAYVILALQLGIHQRYPIVHYLIGAGGLFLLFKEIRTRFTWPRLALNVLSWMLFLLFGWWTQIYSTYRTPAPQAVQKENALPPAAIAQPSLKSTEGQATALGSLFHHAPYSLLVFYRGHW
;
A
#
# COMPACT_ATOMS: atom_id res chain seq x y z
N MET A 1 23.90 2.01 22.82
CA MET A 1 23.35 3.09 21.98
C MET A 1 23.29 2.71 20.50
N LYS A 2 24.37 2.24 19.86
CA LYS A 2 24.37 1.87 18.42
C LYS A 2 23.33 0.82 18.01
N SER A 3 23.08 -0.18 18.87
CA SER A 3 22.04 -1.19 18.65
C SER A 3 20.63 -0.59 18.61
N PHE A 4 20.36 0.40 19.46
CA PHE A 4 19.08 1.12 19.46
C PHE A 4 18.92 1.97 18.19
N ILE A 5 20.00 2.59 17.71
CA ILE A 5 20.01 3.32 16.42
C ILE A 5 19.67 2.37 15.26
N GLY A 6 20.28 1.17 15.23
CA GLY A 6 19.98 0.17 14.20
C GLY A 6 18.51 -0.26 14.18
N PHE A 7 17.94 -0.51 15.36
CA PHE A 7 16.51 -0.79 15.50
C PHE A 7 15.64 0.38 15.03
N LEU A 8 15.97 1.60 15.46
CA LEU A 8 15.23 2.81 15.13
C LEU A 8 15.22 3.05 13.61
N LEU A 9 16.33 2.81 12.92
CA LEU A 9 16.39 2.91 11.45
C LEU A 9 15.40 1.98 10.76
N VAL A 10 15.29 0.72 11.21
CA VAL A 10 14.33 -0.24 10.67
C VAL A 10 12.90 0.21 10.97
N PHE A 11 12.62 0.59 12.21
CA PHE A 11 11.28 0.97 12.64
C PHE A 11 10.79 2.26 11.95
N VAL A 12 11.62 3.31 11.92
CA VAL A 12 11.28 4.58 11.28
C VAL A 12 11.11 4.40 9.77
N SER A 13 11.96 3.58 9.12
CA SER A 13 11.79 3.27 7.71
C SER A 13 10.41 2.66 7.42
N PHE A 14 9.98 1.70 8.25
CA PHE A 14 8.67 1.08 8.08
C PHE A 14 7.53 2.08 8.30
N ILE A 15 7.52 2.80 9.43
CA ILE A 15 6.45 3.73 9.80
C ILE A 15 6.36 4.90 8.82
N ALA A 16 7.50 5.44 8.37
CA ALA A 16 7.52 6.53 7.39
C ALA A 16 6.83 6.12 6.08
N TYR A 17 7.11 4.91 5.57
CA TYR A 17 6.45 4.43 4.37
C TYR A 17 4.95 4.18 4.58
N VAL A 18 4.56 3.61 5.72
CA VAL A 18 3.14 3.39 6.04
C VAL A 18 2.38 4.71 6.09
N ILE A 19 2.96 5.76 6.69
CA ILE A 19 2.37 7.10 6.71
C ILE A 19 2.26 7.69 5.30
N LEU A 20 3.34 7.63 4.51
CA LEU A 20 3.35 8.09 3.11
C LEU A 20 2.26 7.41 2.28
N ALA A 21 2.10 6.10 2.45
CA ALA A 21 1.13 5.33 1.72
C ALA A 21 -0.31 5.59 2.20
N LEU A 22 -0.57 5.58 3.51
CA LEU A 22 -1.94 5.69 4.03
C LEU A 22 -2.47 7.12 4.06
N GLN A 23 -1.65 8.11 4.41
CA GLN A 23 -2.10 9.50 4.60
C GLN A 23 -1.91 10.35 3.34
N LEU A 24 -0.86 10.09 2.56
CA LEU A 24 -0.52 10.91 1.39
C LEU A 24 -0.85 10.21 0.07
N GLY A 25 -1.32 8.95 0.11
CA GLY A 25 -1.62 8.16 -1.10
C GLY A 25 -0.39 7.87 -1.97
N ILE A 26 0.82 8.08 -1.44
CA ILE A 26 2.06 7.89 -2.19
C ILE A 26 2.42 6.41 -2.12
N HIS A 27 1.96 5.64 -3.10
CA HIS A 27 2.27 4.22 -3.23
C HIS A 27 3.47 4.03 -4.15
N GLN A 28 4.60 3.62 -3.58
CA GLN A 28 5.78 3.27 -4.35
C GLN A 28 5.75 1.77 -4.63
N ARG A 29 5.72 1.38 -5.91
CA ARG A 29 5.79 -0.04 -6.30
C ARG A 29 6.99 -0.76 -5.68
N TYR A 30 8.12 -0.05 -5.56
CA TYR A 30 9.30 -0.51 -4.85
C TYR A 30 9.84 0.63 -3.99
N PRO A 31 9.57 0.67 -2.67
CA PRO A 31 10.09 1.70 -1.79
C PRO A 31 11.57 1.50 -1.47
N ILE A 32 12.42 1.64 -2.49
CA ILE A 32 13.86 1.31 -2.47
C ILE A 32 14.57 2.04 -1.33
N VAL A 33 14.29 3.33 -1.14
CA VAL A 33 14.92 4.15 -0.08
C VAL A 33 14.65 3.55 1.30
N HIS A 34 13.41 3.13 1.55
CA HIS A 34 13.02 2.52 2.83
C HIS A 34 13.72 1.17 3.03
N TYR A 35 13.82 0.35 1.99
CA TYR A 35 14.59 -0.90 2.06
C TYR A 35 16.08 -0.67 2.35
N LEU A 36 16.71 0.32 1.71
CA LEU A 36 18.13 0.65 1.95
C LEU A 36 18.36 1.11 3.40
N ILE A 37 17.49 1.97 3.93
CA ILE A 37 17.57 2.44 5.33
C ILE A 37 17.37 1.25 6.29
N GLY A 38 16.38 0.40 6.05
CA GLY A 38 16.12 -0.78 6.88
C GLY A 38 17.26 -1.79 6.82
N ALA A 39 17.81 -2.07 5.64
CA ALA A 39 18.98 -2.94 5.47
C ALA A 39 20.21 -2.38 6.18
N GLY A 40 20.44 -1.06 6.15
CA GLY A 40 21.48 -0.40 6.93
C GLY A 40 21.30 -0.60 8.44
N GLY A 41 20.06 -0.48 8.94
CA GLY A 41 19.73 -0.76 10.34
C GLY A 41 20.00 -2.22 10.75
N LEU A 42 19.60 -3.18 9.90
CA LEU A 42 19.89 -4.60 10.11
C LEU A 42 21.39 -4.90 10.11
N PHE A 43 22.15 -4.31 9.18
CA PHE A 43 23.59 -4.46 9.12
C PHE A 43 24.28 -3.96 10.40
N LEU A 44 23.87 -2.80 10.92
CA LEU A 44 24.38 -2.27 12.18
C LEU A 44 24.08 -3.20 13.36
N LEU A 45 22.87 -3.73 13.45
CA LEU A 45 22.48 -4.69 14.49
C LEU A 45 23.25 -6.00 14.40
N PHE A 46 23.45 -6.52 13.19
CA PHE A 46 24.22 -7.73 12.96
C PHE A 46 25.69 -7.53 13.35
N LYS A 47 26.30 -6.41 12.94
CA LYS A 47 27.67 -6.04 13.32
C LYS A 47 27.82 -5.96 14.84
N GLU A 48 26.86 -5.36 15.54
CA GLU A 48 26.90 -5.21 17.00
C GLU A 48 26.76 -6.54 17.76
N ILE A 49 26.01 -7.51 17.23
CA ILE A 49 25.96 -8.87 17.81
C ILE A 49 27.28 -9.59 17.60
N ARG A 50 27.89 -9.44 16.42
CA ARG A 50 29.20 -10.03 16.12
C ARG A 50 30.31 -9.49 17.01
N THR A 51 30.25 -8.21 17.39
CA THR A 51 31.27 -7.60 18.25
C THR A 51 31.04 -7.88 19.72
N ARG A 52 29.79 -7.80 20.20
CA ARG A 52 29.45 -8.07 21.60
C ARG A 52 28.04 -8.66 21.69
N PHE A 53 28.00 -9.96 21.89
CA PHE A 53 26.74 -10.68 22.08
C PHE A 53 26.12 -10.37 23.44
N THR A 54 24.85 -9.96 23.45
CA THR A 54 24.01 -9.90 24.65
C THR A 54 22.57 -10.27 24.29
N TRP A 55 21.83 -10.86 25.23
CA TRP A 55 20.43 -11.23 25.03
C TRP A 55 19.53 -10.10 24.52
N PRO A 56 19.59 -8.86 25.07
CA PRO A 56 18.78 -7.76 24.56
C PRO A 56 19.12 -7.37 23.11
N ARG A 57 20.40 -7.48 22.71
CA ARG A 57 20.83 -7.19 21.33
C ARG A 57 20.30 -8.23 20.36
N LEU A 58 20.33 -9.50 20.77
CA LEU A 58 19.72 -10.58 19.99
C LEU A 58 18.23 -10.34 19.80
N ALA A 59 17.49 -10.02 20.88
CA ALA A 59 16.06 -9.72 20.82
C ALA A 59 15.76 -8.56 19.86
N LEU A 60 16.52 -7.45 19.94
CA LEU A 60 16.37 -6.32 19.01
C LEU A 60 16.65 -6.72 17.56
N ASN A 61 17.67 -7.54 17.31
CA ASN A 61 17.99 -7.99 15.96
C ASN A 61 16.87 -8.88 15.38
N VAL A 62 16.39 -9.85 16.15
CA VAL A 62 15.26 -10.70 15.76
C VAL A 62 14.01 -9.85 15.48
N LEU A 63 13.67 -8.93 16.39
CA LEU A 63 12.52 -8.04 16.21
C LEU A 63 12.67 -7.15 14.95
N SER A 64 13.86 -6.63 14.69
CA SER A 64 14.14 -5.86 13.47
C SER A 64 14.00 -6.69 12.20
N TRP A 65 14.44 -7.95 12.19
CA TRP A 65 14.20 -8.84 11.05
C TRP A 65 12.71 -9.09 10.84
N MET A 66 11.95 -9.35 11.92
CA MET A 66 10.50 -9.52 11.84
C MET A 66 9.82 -8.28 11.24
N LEU A 67 10.19 -7.08 11.71
CA LEU A 67 9.67 -5.82 11.15
C LEU A 67 10.04 -5.64 9.68
N PHE A 68 11.27 -5.97 9.29
CA PHE A 68 11.72 -5.83 7.90
C PHE A 68 11.02 -6.82 6.96
N LEU A 69 10.79 -8.06 7.43
CA LEU A 69 10.01 -9.06 6.70
C LEU A 69 8.53 -8.66 6.61
N LEU A 70 7.95 -8.13 7.70
CA LEU A 70 6.60 -7.59 7.71
C LEU A 70 6.46 -6.45 6.71
N PHE A 71 7.45 -5.56 6.64
CA PHE A 71 7.50 -4.49 5.65
C PHE A 71 7.55 -5.05 4.22
N GLY A 72 8.37 -6.07 3.97
CA GLY A 72 8.43 -6.77 2.69
C GLY A 72 7.09 -7.40 2.30
N TRP A 73 6.45 -8.11 3.22
CA TRP A 73 5.13 -8.69 3.02
C TRP A 73 4.07 -7.61 2.73
N TRP A 74 4.09 -6.51 3.49
CA TRP A 74 3.13 -5.43 3.33
C TRP A 74 3.25 -4.77 1.96
N THR A 75 4.47 -4.45 1.55
CA THR A 75 4.75 -3.76 0.29
C THR A 75 4.56 -4.65 -0.94
N GLN A 76 4.95 -5.93 -0.89
CA GLN A 76 4.97 -6.81 -2.06
C GLN A 76 3.72 -7.68 -2.21
N ILE A 77 2.98 -7.94 -1.13
CA ILE A 77 1.81 -8.83 -1.17
C ILE A 77 0.54 -8.07 -0.82
N TYR A 78 0.54 -7.38 0.31
CA TYR A 78 -0.69 -6.74 0.81
C TYR A 78 -1.07 -5.49 0.03
N SER A 79 -0.09 -4.63 -0.28
CA SER A 79 -0.32 -3.34 -0.95
C SER A 79 -0.28 -3.42 -2.48
N THR A 80 0.21 -4.51 -3.04
CA THR A 80 0.30 -4.69 -4.49
C THR A 80 -1.00 -5.26 -5.02
N TYR A 81 -1.77 -4.42 -5.70
CA TYR A 81 -2.88 -4.89 -6.50
C TYR A 81 -2.32 -5.57 -7.75
N ARG A 82 -2.71 -6.82 -8.01
CA ARG A 82 -2.83 -7.25 -9.41
C ARG A 82 -3.88 -6.33 -10.00
N THR A 83 -3.45 -5.30 -10.73
CA THR A 83 -4.34 -4.62 -11.66
C THR A 83 -4.79 -5.75 -12.58
N PRO A 84 -6.06 -6.21 -12.56
CA PRO A 84 -6.52 -7.04 -13.64
C PRO A 84 -6.21 -6.24 -14.90
N ALA A 85 -5.56 -6.87 -15.89
CA ALA A 85 -5.38 -6.23 -17.19
C ALA A 85 -6.73 -5.61 -17.54
N PRO A 86 -6.79 -4.32 -17.95
CA PRO A 86 -8.05 -3.68 -18.25
C PRO A 86 -8.78 -4.59 -19.21
N GLN A 87 -9.78 -5.31 -18.71
CA GLN A 87 -10.62 -6.13 -19.54
C GLN A 87 -11.39 -5.08 -20.31
N ALA A 88 -10.90 -4.75 -21.51
CA ALA A 88 -11.70 -4.07 -22.49
C ALA A 88 -12.96 -4.91 -22.58
N VAL A 89 -14.05 -4.40 -22.01
CA VAL A 89 -15.37 -5.02 -22.13
C VAL A 89 -15.64 -4.99 -23.62
N GLN A 90 -15.32 -6.10 -24.29
CA GLN A 90 -15.73 -6.31 -25.67
C GLN A 90 -17.25 -6.16 -25.67
N LYS A 91 -17.76 -5.39 -26.63
CA LYS A 91 -19.18 -5.03 -26.80
C LYS A 91 -20.17 -6.20 -26.62
N GLU A 92 -19.72 -7.44 -26.77
CA GLU A 92 -20.52 -8.65 -26.55
C GLU A 92 -20.98 -8.87 -25.10
N ASN A 93 -20.26 -8.34 -24.10
CA ASN A 93 -20.68 -8.35 -22.68
C ASN A 93 -21.13 -6.98 -22.19
N ALA A 94 -21.60 -6.11 -23.09
CA ALA A 94 -22.25 -4.87 -22.68
C ALA A 94 -23.44 -5.24 -21.79
N LEU A 95 -23.37 -4.86 -20.51
CA LEU A 95 -24.52 -4.91 -19.62
C LEU A 95 -25.68 -4.23 -20.35
N PRO A 96 -26.86 -4.87 -20.45
CA PRO A 96 -28.00 -4.22 -21.08
C PRO A 96 -28.21 -2.87 -20.37
N PRO A 97 -28.62 -1.80 -21.08
CA PRO A 97 -28.83 -0.47 -20.48
C PRO A 97 -29.69 -0.51 -19.20
N ALA A 98 -30.59 -1.50 -19.11
CA ALA A 98 -31.42 -1.78 -17.95
C ALA A 98 -30.65 -2.25 -16.69
N ALA A 99 -29.51 -2.92 -16.82
CA ALA A 99 -28.69 -3.41 -15.70
C ALA A 99 -27.80 -2.32 -15.07
N ILE A 100 -27.48 -1.25 -15.82
CA ILE A 100 -26.71 -0.08 -15.36
C ILE A 100 -27.61 0.88 -14.54
N ALA A 101 -28.93 0.72 -14.62
CA ALA A 101 -29.90 1.65 -14.06
C ALA A 101 -30.14 1.52 -12.54
N GLN A 102 -29.53 0.57 -11.82
CA GLN A 102 -30.13 0.10 -10.55
C GLN A 102 -29.37 0.25 -9.21
N PRO A 103 -28.09 0.61 -9.13
CA PRO A 103 -27.58 1.18 -7.88
C PRO A 103 -27.46 2.70 -8.00
N SER A 104 -28.26 3.44 -7.22
CA SER A 104 -28.03 4.86 -7.00
C SER A 104 -26.73 5.04 -6.21
N LEU A 105 -25.74 5.68 -6.82
CA LEU A 105 -24.50 6.07 -6.16
C LEU A 105 -24.76 7.38 -5.42
N LYS A 106 -24.18 7.56 -4.24
CA LYS A 106 -24.21 8.87 -3.58
C LYS A 106 -23.08 9.73 -4.12
N SER A 107 -23.39 10.97 -4.50
CA SER A 107 -22.38 11.98 -4.79
C SER A 107 -21.63 12.37 -3.51
N THR A 108 -20.55 13.13 -3.66
CA THR A 108 -19.82 13.74 -2.53
C THR A 108 -20.68 14.68 -1.69
N GLU A 109 -21.77 15.20 -2.27
CA GLU A 109 -22.77 16.04 -1.58
C GLU A 109 -23.89 15.23 -0.93
N GLY A 110 -23.79 13.89 -0.94
CA GLY A 110 -24.79 12.98 -0.36
C GLY A 110 -26.05 12.78 -1.20
N GLN A 111 -26.13 13.41 -2.38
CA GLN A 111 -27.28 13.27 -3.29
C GLN A 111 -27.23 11.93 -4.02
N ALA A 112 -28.37 11.26 -4.10
CA ALA A 112 -28.49 10.03 -4.88
C ALA A 112 -28.41 10.36 -6.39
N THR A 113 -27.41 9.81 -7.07
CA THR A 113 -27.18 9.94 -8.50
C THR A 113 -27.31 8.56 -9.15
N ALA A 114 -28.21 8.43 -10.12
CA ALA A 114 -28.32 7.20 -10.89
C ALA A 114 -27.11 7.09 -11.83
N LEU A 115 -26.40 5.95 -11.81
CA LEU A 115 -25.24 5.76 -12.67
C LEU A 115 -25.58 5.93 -14.17
N GLY A 116 -26.81 5.57 -14.56
CA GLY A 116 -27.34 5.78 -15.91
C GLY A 116 -27.38 7.24 -16.37
N SER A 117 -27.64 8.21 -15.47
CA SER A 117 -27.71 9.63 -15.87
C SER A 117 -26.35 10.20 -16.27
N LEU A 118 -25.25 9.65 -15.75
CA LEU A 118 -23.88 10.05 -16.08
C LEU A 118 -23.48 9.67 -17.52
N PHE A 119 -24.16 8.68 -18.11
CA PHE A 119 -23.90 8.23 -19.48
C PHE A 119 -24.77 8.93 -20.54
N HIS A 120 -25.83 9.64 -20.13
CA HIS A 120 -26.69 10.36 -21.07
C HIS A 120 -26.07 11.68 -21.58
N HIS A 121 -25.13 12.26 -20.83
CA HIS A 121 -24.54 13.56 -21.14
C HIS A 121 -23.13 13.50 -21.74
N ALA A 122 -22.50 12.31 -21.74
CA ALA A 122 -21.16 12.12 -22.30
C ALA A 122 -21.11 10.82 -23.13
N PRO A 123 -20.65 10.87 -24.39
CA PRO A 123 -20.56 9.69 -25.26
C PRO A 123 -19.55 8.65 -24.76
N TYR A 124 -18.63 9.06 -23.88
CA TYR A 124 -17.64 8.20 -23.25
C TYR A 124 -17.47 8.63 -21.79
N SER A 125 -17.60 7.67 -20.86
CA SER A 125 -17.40 7.91 -19.44
C SER A 125 -16.50 6.82 -18.86
N LEU A 126 -15.46 7.23 -18.12
CA LEU A 126 -14.56 6.32 -17.41
C LEU A 126 -15.02 6.20 -15.96
N LEU A 127 -15.37 4.98 -15.53
CA LEU A 127 -15.65 4.69 -14.13
C LEU A 127 -14.41 4.08 -13.48
N VAL A 128 -13.91 4.74 -12.43
CA VAL A 128 -12.77 4.27 -11.65
C VAL A 128 -13.26 3.87 -10.27
N PHE A 129 -13.10 2.59 -9.94
CA PHE A 129 -13.40 2.06 -8.61
C PHE A 129 -12.11 1.95 -7.80
N TYR A 130 -12.06 2.58 -6.63
CA TYR A 130 -10.96 2.49 -5.68
C TYR A 130 -11.49 2.05 -4.31
N ARG A 131 -10.67 1.36 -3.51
CA ARG A 131 -11.05 0.97 -2.15
C ARG A 131 -10.70 2.09 -1.17
N GLY A 132 -11.68 2.96 -0.92
CA GLY A 132 -11.61 4.05 0.05
C GLY A 132 -11.08 5.36 -0.54
N HIS A 133 -11.95 6.34 -0.68
CA HIS A 133 -11.54 7.75 -0.63
C HIS A 133 -11.61 8.11 0.85
N TRP A 134 -10.53 8.66 1.36
CA TRP A 134 -10.58 9.38 2.63
C TRP A 134 -11.06 10.80 2.32
#